data_AF-A0A2V3ZRS3-F1
#
_entry.id   AF-A0A2V3ZRS3-F1
#
_cell.length_a   1.000
_cell.length_b   1.000
_cell.length_c   1.000
_cell.angle_alpha   90.00
_cell.angle_beta   90.00
_cell.angle_gamma   90.00
#
_symmetry.space_group_name_H-M   'P 1'
#
loop_
_entity.id
_entity.type
_entity.pdbx_description
1 polymer ?
#
loop_
_entity_poly.entity_id
_entity_poly.type
_entity_poly.pdbx_seq_one_letter_code
_entity_poly.pdbx_strand_id
1 'polypeptide(L)'
;MKKLASVTLLLGLIIGLVACNQKEKKEVVVSPTQKLVDQYAEFELTTDLNLLTEKEKQMLPILIEVADIMEELFWKDAIGDKSEFLSKLTDPAAVAYSKINYGPWDRLDDNKAFIDGFGAKPKGANFYPKDMTAEEFDAIKDEMKTDWYTKIVRDEDGTLRVAPYHEVYPEEIKKASDLLKKAAELAEDAGLKKYLELRAEALLTDDYLASDLAWMDMKSNTIDFVVGPIETYEDALYGYKASHSGQILVKDKAWSEKLSKFASLLPRLQEGLPVPPEYKAEKANANADMNAYDVIYYAGDCNAGSKNIAINLPNDPRVHAAKGSRKLQLKNAMQAKFDKILVPISDLLIDESQRKNVTFDAFFENVMFHEVAHGLGINYTLKDKVSVRKALKDTYTSIEEGKADILGLYMITQMAEWGEMDKSKLMDNYVTFMAGIFRSVRFGAASAHGKANMMRFYFFEEQGAFTRDAATGTYKVDFEKMKAAMNELGRQILIVQGDGNYELAKQMIADRGFIREDLQKDLDRVNSAGIPKDVVFKQGTKVLGL
;
A
#
# COMPACT_ATOMS: atom_id res chain seq x y z
N MET A 1 70.66 -56.88 27.67
CA MET A 1 71.81 -57.40 26.89
C MET A 1 71.28 -57.96 25.57
N LYS A 2 71.87 -57.54 24.44
CA LYS A 2 71.67 -57.99 23.03
C LYS A 2 70.31 -57.62 22.40
N LYS A 3 70.19 -56.78 21.35
CA LYS A 3 70.65 -56.91 19.92
C LYS A 3 70.13 -58.21 19.29
N LEU A 4 69.61 -58.33 18.06
CA LEU A 4 69.39 -57.47 16.88
C LEU A 4 68.60 -58.34 15.85
N ALA A 5 68.31 -57.77 14.67
CA ALA A 5 67.94 -58.38 13.38
C ALA A 5 66.42 -58.46 13.09
N SER A 6 65.81 -57.60 12.25
CA SER A 6 65.97 -57.27 10.82
C SER A 6 65.38 -58.27 9.80
N VAL A 7 64.33 -57.76 9.12
CA VAL A 7 64.01 -57.89 7.67
C VAL A 7 63.45 -59.27 7.25
N THR A 8 62.30 -59.40 6.57
CA THR A 8 62.13 -59.19 5.11
C THR A 8 60.65 -59.29 4.63
N LEU A 9 60.30 -58.46 3.62
CA LEU A 9 59.32 -58.61 2.50
C LEU A 9 57.84 -58.92 2.79
N LEU A 10 56.87 -57.99 2.65
CA LEU A 10 56.25 -57.35 1.47
C LEU A 10 55.25 -58.22 0.66
N LEU A 11 54.01 -57.68 0.62
CA LEU A 11 52.97 -57.77 -0.42
C LEU A 11 51.95 -58.91 -0.37
N GLY A 12 50.69 -58.54 -0.11
CA GLY A 12 49.52 -59.42 -0.17
C GLY A 12 48.21 -58.67 0.07
N LEU A 13 47.81 -57.89 -0.93
CA LEU A 13 46.47 -57.35 -1.23
C LEU A 13 45.29 -57.86 -0.36
N ILE A 14 44.69 -56.98 0.45
CA ILE A 14 43.25 -57.02 0.76
C ILE A 14 42.73 -55.58 0.77
N ILE A 15 42.16 -55.17 -0.37
CA ILE A 15 41.30 -53.99 -0.49
C ILE A 15 39.86 -54.53 -0.40
N GLY A 16 39.16 -54.20 0.68
CA GLY A 16 37.78 -54.58 0.92
C GLY A 16 37.01 -53.42 1.54
N LEU A 17 36.53 -52.52 0.67
CA LEU A 17 35.27 -51.77 0.76
C LEU A 17 34.81 -51.29 2.15
N VAL A 18 35.26 -50.09 2.54
CA VAL A 18 34.46 -49.19 3.37
C VAL A 18 34.03 -48.04 2.46
N ALA A 19 32.88 -48.20 1.81
CA ALA A 19 32.24 -47.13 1.07
C ALA A 19 31.67 -46.11 2.06
N CYS A 20 32.34 -44.97 2.19
CA CYS A 20 31.84 -43.79 2.87
C CYS A 20 30.53 -43.33 2.20
N ASN A 21 29.41 -43.44 2.91
CA ASN A 21 28.16 -42.82 2.54
C ASN A 21 28.17 -41.35 3.02
N GLN A 22 29.01 -40.52 2.43
CA GLN A 22 28.94 -39.06 2.59
C GLN A 22 27.93 -38.55 1.57
N LYS A 23 26.70 -38.26 2.02
CA LYS A 23 25.78 -37.41 1.28
C LYS A 23 26.49 -36.07 1.06
N GLU A 24 26.87 -35.78 -0.18
CA GLU A 24 27.22 -34.43 -0.61
C GLU A 24 26.07 -33.51 -0.18
N LYS A 25 26.34 -32.62 0.78
CA LYS A 25 25.51 -31.42 0.94
C LYS A 25 25.71 -30.63 -0.34
N LYS A 26 24.80 -30.77 -1.30
CA LYS A 26 24.65 -29.77 -2.36
C LYS A 26 24.50 -28.43 -1.65
N GLU A 27 25.49 -27.57 -1.81
CA GLU A 27 25.30 -26.14 -1.57
C GLU A 27 24.08 -25.74 -2.41
N VAL A 28 23.01 -25.33 -1.74
CA VAL A 28 21.88 -24.73 -2.42
C VAL A 28 22.41 -23.41 -2.94
N VAL A 29 22.75 -23.37 -4.23
CA VAL A 29 23.03 -22.12 -4.92
C VAL A 29 21.73 -21.33 -4.88
N VAL A 30 21.62 -20.45 -3.89
CA VAL A 30 20.49 -19.52 -3.74
C VAL A 30 20.47 -18.67 -5.00
N SER A 31 19.44 -18.83 -5.84
CA SER A 31 19.36 -18.05 -7.08
C SER A 31 19.32 -16.55 -6.72
N PRO A 32 19.85 -15.66 -7.56
CA PRO A 32 19.75 -14.21 -7.33
C PRO A 32 18.31 -13.77 -7.07
N THR A 33 17.33 -14.45 -7.68
CA THR A 33 15.90 -14.19 -7.51
C THR A 33 15.35 -14.63 -6.15
N GLN A 34 15.95 -15.62 -5.49
CA GLN A 34 15.54 -15.99 -4.13
C GLN A 34 15.73 -14.82 -3.15
N LYS A 35 16.82 -14.04 -3.30
CA LYS A 35 17.01 -12.83 -2.49
C LYS A 35 15.92 -11.77 -2.72
N LEU A 36 15.28 -11.76 -3.88
CA LEU A 36 14.16 -10.86 -4.18
C LEU A 36 12.87 -11.36 -3.53
N VAL A 37 12.63 -12.68 -3.56
CA VAL A 37 11.52 -13.32 -2.82
C VAL A 37 11.64 -13.03 -1.32
N ASP A 38 12.86 -13.15 -0.76
CA ASP A 38 13.12 -12.94 0.66
C ASP A 38 12.93 -11.48 1.11
N GLN A 39 12.71 -10.53 0.18
CA GLN A 39 12.28 -9.16 0.51
C GLN A 39 10.80 -9.08 0.94
N TYR A 40 10.06 -10.19 0.85
CA TYR A 40 8.65 -10.27 1.23
C TYR A 40 8.48 -11.26 2.37
N ALA A 41 7.95 -10.79 3.50
CA ALA A 41 7.59 -11.67 4.61
C ALA A 41 6.16 -12.20 4.46
N GLU A 42 5.98 -13.49 4.70
CA GLU A 42 4.64 -14.07 4.78
C GLU A 42 3.90 -13.59 6.05
N PHE A 43 2.61 -13.29 5.89
CA PHE A 43 1.69 -12.95 6.97
C PHE A 43 0.32 -13.59 6.72
N GLU A 44 -0.30 -14.17 7.75
CA GLU A 44 -1.62 -14.79 7.62
C GLU A 44 -2.74 -13.73 7.75
N LEU A 45 -3.64 -13.67 6.77
CA LEU A 45 -4.81 -12.79 6.85
C LEU A 45 -5.97 -13.50 7.53
N THR A 46 -6.19 -13.14 8.79
CA THR A 46 -7.30 -13.62 9.61
C THR A 46 -8.16 -12.47 10.11
N THR A 47 -9.35 -12.80 10.61
CA THR A 47 -10.24 -11.89 11.35
C THR A 47 -11.10 -12.69 12.35
N ASP A 48 -11.79 -12.00 13.25
CA ASP A 48 -12.75 -12.66 14.15
C ASP A 48 -14.06 -12.98 13.39
N LEU A 49 -14.23 -14.25 13.03
CA LEU A 49 -15.43 -14.71 12.32
C LEU A 49 -16.70 -14.65 13.19
N ASN A 50 -16.61 -14.45 14.51
CA ASN A 50 -17.81 -14.26 15.34
C ASN A 50 -18.50 -12.92 15.07
N LEU A 51 -17.83 -12.00 14.38
CA LEU A 51 -18.42 -10.75 13.90
C LEU A 51 -19.43 -10.98 12.76
N LEU A 52 -19.37 -12.13 12.08
CA LEU A 52 -20.16 -12.44 10.90
C LEU A 52 -21.38 -13.31 11.24
N THR A 53 -22.51 -13.07 10.56
CA THR A 53 -23.66 -14.00 10.60
C THR A 53 -23.32 -15.32 9.90
N GLU A 54 -24.12 -16.36 10.15
CA GLU A 54 -23.92 -17.66 9.48
C GLU A 54 -24.06 -17.54 7.95
N LYS A 55 -24.94 -16.66 7.46
CA LYS A 55 -25.05 -16.40 6.01
C LYS A 55 -23.87 -15.63 5.46
N GLU A 56 -23.34 -14.66 6.22
CA GLU A 56 -22.11 -13.96 5.86
C GLU A 56 -20.92 -14.93 5.77
N LYS A 57 -20.79 -15.88 6.70
CA LYS A 57 -19.76 -16.94 6.62
C LYS A 57 -19.92 -17.82 5.38
N GLN A 58 -21.16 -18.22 5.05
CA GLN A 58 -21.47 -18.97 3.82
C GLN A 58 -21.17 -18.18 2.54
N MET A 59 -21.23 -16.84 2.62
CA MET A 59 -20.94 -15.95 1.50
C MET A 59 -19.44 -15.89 1.17
N LEU A 60 -18.55 -16.03 2.17
CA LEU A 60 -17.11 -15.82 2.00
C LEU A 60 -16.46 -16.70 0.91
N PRO A 61 -16.71 -18.03 0.83
CA PRO A 61 -16.17 -18.84 -0.27
C PRO A 61 -16.61 -18.36 -1.66
N ILE A 62 -17.83 -17.85 -1.79
CA ILE A 62 -18.36 -17.32 -3.05
C ILE A 62 -17.63 -16.03 -3.43
N LEU A 63 -17.44 -15.11 -2.48
CA LEU A 63 -16.71 -13.86 -2.72
C LEU A 63 -15.24 -14.12 -3.07
N ILE A 64 -14.61 -15.11 -2.42
CA ILE A 64 -13.24 -15.54 -2.74
C ILE A 64 -13.17 -16.04 -4.18
N GLU A 65 -14.14 -16.85 -4.63
CA GLU A 65 -14.17 -17.31 -6.03
C GLU A 65 -14.35 -16.16 -7.02
N VAL A 66 -15.13 -15.12 -6.69
CA VAL A 66 -15.22 -13.90 -7.50
C VAL A 66 -13.87 -13.16 -7.53
N ALA A 67 -13.21 -13.03 -6.39
CA ALA A 67 -11.90 -12.38 -6.30
C ALA A 67 -10.84 -13.15 -7.11
N ASP A 68 -10.84 -14.49 -7.07
CA ASP A 68 -9.97 -15.33 -7.88
C ASP A 68 -10.20 -15.14 -9.39
N ILE A 69 -11.41 -14.78 -9.82
CA ILE A 69 -11.63 -14.41 -11.23
C ILE A 69 -10.93 -13.07 -11.54
N MET A 70 -11.00 -12.08 -10.63
CA MET A 70 -10.29 -10.80 -10.80
C MET A 70 -8.77 -10.99 -10.81
N GLU A 71 -8.24 -11.92 -10.01
CA GLU A 71 -6.83 -12.34 -10.06
C GLU A 71 -6.42 -12.79 -11.46
N GLU A 72 -7.18 -13.70 -12.07
CA GLU A 72 -6.86 -14.22 -13.40
C GLU A 72 -7.03 -13.15 -14.50
N LEU A 73 -8.03 -12.26 -14.38
CA LEU A 73 -8.19 -11.13 -15.30
C LEU A 73 -7.03 -10.14 -15.19
N PHE A 74 -6.53 -9.87 -13.97
CA PHE A 74 -5.39 -8.97 -13.80
C PHE A 74 -4.10 -9.50 -14.41
N TRP A 75 -3.87 -10.83 -14.42
CA TRP A 75 -2.76 -11.39 -15.22
C TRP A 75 -2.87 -11.01 -16.69
N LYS A 76 -4.09 -11.05 -17.26
CA LYS A 76 -4.37 -10.63 -18.63
C LYS A 76 -4.21 -9.12 -18.83
N ASP A 77 -4.43 -8.32 -17.80
CA ASP A 77 -4.21 -6.86 -17.83
C ASP A 77 -2.71 -6.51 -17.79
N ALA A 78 -1.95 -7.16 -16.91
CA ALA A 78 -0.55 -6.85 -16.63
C ALA A 78 0.43 -7.40 -17.69
N ILE A 79 0.21 -8.64 -18.16
CA ILE A 79 1.18 -9.33 -19.04
C ILE A 79 0.55 -10.19 -20.14
N GLY A 80 -0.63 -10.78 -19.91
CA GLY A 80 -1.28 -11.73 -20.80
C GLY A 80 -1.57 -13.07 -20.11
N ASP A 81 -1.46 -14.18 -20.85
CA ASP A 81 -1.76 -15.50 -20.30
C ASP A 81 -0.74 -15.93 -19.23
N LYS A 82 -1.23 -16.10 -18.00
CA LYS A 82 -0.46 -16.50 -16.83
C LYS A 82 0.24 -17.85 -17.01
N SER A 83 -0.47 -18.84 -17.55
CA SER A 83 0.03 -20.21 -17.68
C SER A 83 1.13 -20.27 -18.75
N GLU A 84 0.90 -19.61 -19.89
CA GLU A 84 1.88 -19.47 -20.95
C GLU A 84 3.15 -18.80 -20.45
N PHE A 85 3.02 -17.69 -19.70
CA PHE A 85 4.16 -16.99 -19.13
C PHE A 85 4.91 -17.84 -18.09
N LEU A 86 4.23 -18.36 -17.07
CA LEU A 86 4.88 -19.11 -15.99
C LEU A 86 5.49 -20.43 -16.46
N SER A 87 4.93 -21.07 -17.51
CA SER A 87 5.47 -22.31 -18.07
C SER A 87 6.87 -22.14 -18.70
N LYS A 88 7.24 -20.90 -19.06
CA LYS A 88 8.57 -20.57 -19.61
C LYS A 88 9.65 -20.45 -18.53
N LEU A 89 9.26 -20.40 -17.25
CA LEU A 89 10.17 -20.20 -16.12
C LEU A 89 10.57 -21.55 -15.51
N THR A 90 11.87 -21.74 -15.30
CA THR A 90 12.42 -22.99 -14.72
C THR A 90 12.93 -22.83 -13.29
N ASP A 91 13.29 -21.61 -12.88
CA ASP A 91 13.67 -21.29 -11.50
C ASP A 91 12.41 -21.13 -10.62
N PRO A 92 12.22 -21.96 -9.57
CA PRO A 92 11.11 -21.80 -8.63
C PRO A 92 11.05 -20.42 -7.97
N ALA A 93 12.19 -19.79 -7.70
CA ALA A 93 12.22 -18.45 -7.12
C ALA A 93 11.73 -17.40 -8.12
N ALA A 94 12.08 -17.54 -9.40
CA ALA A 94 11.53 -16.69 -10.46
C ALA A 94 10.01 -16.87 -10.61
N VAL A 95 9.50 -18.10 -10.54
CA VAL A 95 8.04 -18.35 -10.53
C VAL A 95 7.37 -17.68 -9.33
N ALA A 96 7.92 -17.85 -8.13
CA ALA A 96 7.37 -17.25 -6.91
C ALA A 96 7.38 -15.72 -6.99
N TYR A 97 8.50 -15.12 -7.40
CA TYR A 97 8.63 -13.68 -7.50
C TYR A 97 7.78 -13.07 -8.62
N SER A 98 7.63 -13.80 -9.73
CA SER A 98 6.69 -13.43 -10.78
C SER A 98 5.25 -13.48 -10.34
N LYS A 99 4.86 -14.41 -9.46
CA LYS A 99 3.51 -14.43 -8.87
C LYS A 99 3.25 -13.23 -7.96
N ILE A 100 4.27 -12.77 -7.23
CA ILE A 100 4.17 -11.56 -6.40
C ILE A 100 3.98 -10.32 -7.29
N ASN A 101 4.68 -10.25 -8.42
CA ASN A 101 4.73 -9.05 -9.26
C ASN A 101 3.80 -9.08 -10.49
N TYR A 102 3.11 -10.19 -10.76
CA TYR A 102 2.28 -10.39 -11.95
C TYR A 102 3.08 -10.19 -13.26
N GLY A 103 4.32 -10.71 -13.29
CA GLY A 103 5.23 -10.58 -14.41
C GLY A 103 6.72 -10.65 -14.02
N PRO A 104 7.64 -10.44 -14.97
CA PRO A 104 9.09 -10.50 -14.78
C PRO A 104 9.71 -9.15 -14.35
N TRP A 105 8.91 -8.21 -13.83
CA TRP A 105 9.34 -6.85 -13.45
C TRP A 105 9.19 -6.60 -11.96
N ASP A 106 10.24 -6.10 -11.30
CA ASP A 106 10.24 -5.80 -9.87
C ASP A 106 9.49 -4.48 -9.61
N ARG A 107 8.27 -4.58 -9.06
CA ARG A 107 7.42 -3.42 -8.76
C ARG A 107 7.99 -2.51 -7.66
N LEU A 108 8.94 -3.00 -6.86
CA LEU A 108 9.63 -2.23 -5.82
C LEU A 108 10.98 -1.65 -6.30
N ASP A 109 11.39 -1.94 -7.54
CA ASP A 109 12.60 -1.40 -8.17
C ASP A 109 12.27 -0.84 -9.57
N ASP A 110 11.31 0.10 -9.62
CA ASP A 110 10.92 0.84 -10.82
C ASP A 110 10.51 -0.03 -12.03
N ASN A 111 9.91 -1.20 -11.77
CA ASN A 111 9.55 -2.19 -12.79
C ASN A 111 10.76 -2.66 -13.65
N LYS A 112 11.98 -2.68 -13.09
CA LYS A 112 13.13 -3.29 -13.76
C LYS A 112 12.90 -4.79 -13.93
N ALA A 113 13.28 -5.31 -15.10
CA ALA A 113 13.20 -6.74 -15.35
C ALA A 113 14.20 -7.48 -14.45
N PHE A 114 13.74 -8.52 -13.75
CA PHE A 114 14.60 -9.38 -12.92
C PHE A 114 14.89 -10.74 -13.58
N ILE A 115 14.32 -10.99 -14.77
CA ILE A 115 14.55 -12.18 -15.59
C ILE A 115 15.23 -11.75 -16.89
N ASP A 116 16.36 -12.40 -17.21
CA ASP A 116 17.09 -12.14 -18.46
C ASP A 116 16.21 -12.37 -19.70
N GLY A 117 16.41 -11.55 -20.72
CA GLY A 117 15.64 -11.61 -21.98
C GLY A 117 14.33 -10.82 -21.96
N PHE A 118 13.87 -10.35 -20.81
CA PHE A 118 12.78 -9.39 -20.72
C PHE A 118 13.31 -7.96 -20.75
N GLY A 119 12.72 -7.13 -21.62
CA GLY A 119 12.99 -5.69 -21.67
C GLY A 119 12.23 -4.92 -20.58
N ALA A 120 12.23 -3.58 -20.70
CA ALA A 120 11.41 -2.71 -19.86
C ALA A 120 9.92 -3.10 -19.95
N LYS A 121 9.20 -2.96 -18.84
CA LYS A 121 7.75 -3.18 -18.82
C LYS A 121 7.06 -2.28 -19.86
N PRO A 122 6.21 -2.83 -20.74
CA PRO A 122 5.44 -2.00 -21.67
C PRO A 122 4.59 -0.99 -20.91
N LYS A 123 4.63 0.29 -21.30
CA LYS A 123 3.90 1.35 -20.60
C LYS A 123 2.39 1.11 -20.60
N GLY A 124 1.84 0.63 -21.70
CA GLY A 124 0.41 0.31 -21.81
C GLY A 124 0.04 -1.08 -21.24
N ALA A 125 0.96 -1.73 -20.53
CA ALA A 125 0.85 -3.13 -20.09
C ALA A 125 0.31 -4.03 -21.21
N ASN A 126 -0.84 -4.68 -20.99
CA ASN A 126 -1.55 -5.46 -22.01
C ASN A 126 -2.93 -4.85 -22.37
N PHE A 127 -3.14 -3.55 -22.13
CA PHE A 127 -4.40 -2.86 -22.47
C PHE A 127 -4.47 -2.38 -23.92
N TYR A 128 -3.31 -2.26 -24.56
CA TYR A 128 -3.13 -1.76 -25.92
C TYR A 128 -2.27 -2.75 -26.73
N PRO A 129 -2.38 -2.79 -28.07
CA PRO A 129 -1.45 -3.56 -28.89
C PRO A 129 -0.02 -3.08 -28.66
N LYS A 130 0.94 -4.01 -28.53
CA LYS A 130 2.34 -3.70 -28.18
C LYS A 130 3.04 -2.83 -29.23
N ASP A 131 2.56 -2.85 -30.46
CA ASP A 131 3.08 -2.10 -31.60
C ASP A 131 2.28 -0.82 -31.92
N MET A 132 1.25 -0.51 -31.12
CA MET A 132 0.37 0.62 -31.36
C MET A 132 1.13 1.95 -31.30
N THR A 133 0.96 2.79 -32.32
CA THR A 133 1.50 4.17 -32.31
C THR A 133 0.49 5.17 -31.74
N ALA A 134 0.97 6.35 -31.34
CA ALA A 134 0.10 7.43 -30.89
C ALA A 134 -0.84 7.90 -32.01
N GLU A 135 -0.37 7.94 -33.25
CA GLU A 135 -1.18 8.31 -34.42
C GLU A 135 -2.28 7.29 -34.69
N GLU A 136 -2.00 5.99 -34.55
CA GLU A 136 -3.03 4.95 -34.66
C GLU A 136 -4.10 5.11 -33.57
N PHE A 137 -3.70 5.36 -32.32
CA PHE A 137 -4.64 5.62 -31.22
C PHE A 137 -5.47 6.87 -31.45
N ASP A 138 -4.86 7.96 -31.90
CA ASP A 138 -5.53 9.23 -32.18
C ASP A 138 -6.54 9.11 -33.32
N ALA A 139 -6.27 8.24 -34.31
CA ALA A 139 -7.16 7.98 -35.44
C ALA A 139 -8.44 7.21 -35.08
N ILE A 140 -8.50 6.53 -33.93
CA ILE A 140 -9.71 5.84 -33.45
C ILE A 140 -10.82 6.87 -33.21
N LYS A 141 -11.94 6.71 -33.92
CA LYS A 141 -13.12 7.61 -33.87
C LYS A 141 -14.21 7.09 -32.91
N ASP A 142 -13.78 6.53 -31.79
CA ASP A 142 -14.64 6.05 -30.71
C ASP A 142 -14.21 6.77 -29.43
N GLU A 143 -15.15 7.49 -28.80
CA GLU A 143 -14.90 8.25 -27.58
C GLU A 143 -14.57 7.32 -26.39
N MET A 144 -15.02 6.06 -26.42
CA MET A 144 -14.71 5.07 -25.40
C MET A 144 -13.24 4.61 -25.42
N LYS A 145 -12.42 5.05 -26.39
CA LYS A 145 -10.99 4.73 -26.43
C LYS A 145 -10.24 5.23 -25.20
N THR A 146 -10.74 6.26 -24.51
CA THR A 146 -10.20 6.78 -23.25
C THR A 146 -10.99 6.34 -22.02
N ASP A 147 -12.04 5.54 -22.19
CA ASP A 147 -12.82 5.00 -21.08
C ASP A 147 -11.99 4.02 -20.24
N TRP A 148 -12.33 3.89 -18.96
CA TRP A 148 -11.62 3.05 -18.00
C TRP A 148 -11.81 1.56 -18.24
N TYR A 149 -12.95 1.18 -18.82
CA TYR A 149 -13.43 -0.19 -18.87
C TYR A 149 -13.34 -0.80 -20.27
N THR A 150 -12.36 -0.35 -21.07
CA THR A 150 -12.14 -0.81 -22.44
C THR A 150 -10.68 -1.14 -22.72
N LYS A 151 -10.44 -2.11 -23.61
CA LYS A 151 -9.14 -2.34 -24.24
C LYS A 151 -9.11 -1.75 -25.64
N ILE A 152 -7.92 -1.42 -26.11
CA ILE A 152 -7.69 -1.23 -27.54
C ILE A 152 -7.18 -2.56 -28.09
N VAL A 153 -7.85 -3.07 -29.12
CA VAL A 153 -7.48 -4.34 -29.75
C VAL A 153 -7.24 -4.12 -31.24
N ARG A 154 -6.31 -4.89 -31.80
CA ARG A 154 -6.04 -4.91 -33.23
C ARG A 154 -6.74 -6.13 -33.82
N ASP A 155 -7.68 -5.91 -34.73
CA ASP A 155 -8.38 -6.98 -35.44
C ASP A 155 -7.47 -7.61 -36.52
N GLU A 156 -7.91 -8.73 -37.10
CA GLU A 156 -7.13 -9.50 -38.09
C GLU A 156 -6.78 -8.69 -39.35
N ASP A 157 -7.59 -7.70 -39.70
CA ASP A 157 -7.35 -6.80 -40.84
C ASP A 157 -6.39 -5.63 -40.51
N GLY A 158 -5.88 -5.59 -39.28
CA GLY A 158 -4.93 -4.60 -38.79
C GLY A 158 -5.58 -3.33 -38.22
N THR A 159 -6.90 -3.18 -38.29
CA THR A 159 -7.61 -2.03 -37.73
C THR A 159 -7.69 -2.08 -36.21
N LEU A 160 -7.64 -0.90 -35.58
CA LEU A 160 -7.82 -0.78 -34.13
C LEU A 160 -9.28 -0.52 -33.80
N ARG A 161 -9.79 -1.24 -32.81
CA ARG A 161 -11.11 -1.00 -32.23
C ARG A 161 -11.05 -0.90 -30.71
N VAL A 162 -12.08 -0.26 -30.15
CA VAL A 162 -12.34 -0.22 -28.72
C VAL A 162 -13.17 -1.46 -28.34
N ALA A 163 -12.78 -2.16 -27.28
CA ALA A 163 -13.44 -3.37 -26.82
C ALA A 163 -13.76 -3.25 -25.31
N PRO A 164 -15.04 -3.12 -24.91
CA PRO A 164 -15.43 -3.18 -23.50
C PRO A 164 -14.99 -4.48 -22.82
N TYR A 165 -14.63 -4.42 -21.54
CA TYR A 165 -14.12 -5.58 -20.80
C TYR A 165 -15.10 -6.76 -20.78
N HIS A 166 -16.41 -6.52 -20.68
CA HIS A 166 -17.42 -7.57 -20.73
C HIS A 166 -17.46 -8.32 -22.08
N GLU A 167 -17.03 -7.68 -23.18
CA GLU A 167 -16.88 -8.32 -24.49
C GLU A 167 -15.54 -9.03 -24.65
N VAL A 168 -14.48 -8.52 -24.02
CA VAL A 168 -13.13 -9.12 -24.06
C VAL A 168 -13.08 -10.40 -23.22
N TYR A 169 -13.76 -10.42 -22.08
CA TYR A 169 -13.70 -11.52 -21.10
C TYR A 169 -15.10 -12.07 -20.74
N PRO A 170 -15.93 -12.46 -21.72
CA PRO A 170 -17.36 -12.71 -21.49
C PRO A 170 -17.63 -13.88 -20.54
N GLU A 171 -16.80 -14.92 -20.55
CA GLU A 171 -16.98 -16.10 -19.71
C GLU A 171 -16.67 -15.81 -18.25
N GLU A 172 -15.52 -15.18 -17.99
CA GLU A 172 -15.08 -14.79 -16.64
C GLU A 172 -16.03 -13.78 -16.02
N ILE A 173 -16.42 -12.75 -16.78
CA ILE A 173 -17.32 -11.69 -16.34
C ILE A 173 -18.71 -12.24 -16.04
N LYS A 174 -19.26 -13.11 -16.90
CA LYS A 174 -20.53 -13.77 -16.62
C LYS A 174 -20.46 -14.61 -15.36
N LYS A 175 -19.39 -15.40 -15.17
CA LYS A 175 -19.21 -16.23 -13.98
C LYS A 175 -19.15 -15.39 -12.71
N ALA A 176 -18.38 -14.31 -12.72
CA ALA A 176 -18.28 -13.36 -11.61
C ALA A 176 -19.65 -12.72 -11.27
N SER A 177 -20.40 -12.29 -12.30
CA SER A 177 -21.76 -11.75 -12.13
C SER A 177 -22.72 -12.77 -11.49
N ASP A 178 -22.74 -14.01 -11.98
CA ASP A 178 -23.60 -15.07 -11.45
C ASP A 178 -23.26 -15.41 -9.98
N LEU A 179 -21.97 -15.40 -9.62
CA LEU A 179 -21.51 -15.62 -8.25
C LEU A 179 -21.88 -14.44 -7.32
N LEU A 180 -21.73 -13.20 -7.78
CA LEU A 180 -22.16 -12.01 -7.02
C LEU A 180 -23.69 -12.03 -6.76
N LYS A 181 -24.48 -12.46 -7.74
CA LYS A 181 -25.94 -12.66 -7.56
C LYS A 181 -26.24 -13.71 -6.49
N LYS A 182 -25.53 -14.84 -6.49
CA LYS A 182 -25.65 -15.86 -5.42
C LYS A 182 -25.23 -15.32 -4.05
N ALA A 183 -24.16 -14.53 -3.98
CA ALA A 183 -23.75 -13.89 -2.74
C ALA A 183 -24.83 -12.90 -2.25
N ALA A 184 -25.46 -12.15 -3.15
CA ALA A 184 -26.55 -11.24 -2.81
C ALA A 184 -27.79 -11.94 -2.23
N GLU A 185 -28.07 -13.19 -2.60
CA GLU A 185 -29.14 -14.01 -1.99
C GLU A 185 -28.86 -14.33 -0.51
N LEU A 186 -27.59 -14.37 -0.11
CA LEU A 186 -27.16 -14.59 1.27
C LEU A 186 -27.09 -13.29 2.08
N ALA A 187 -27.05 -12.13 1.43
CA ALA A 187 -26.90 -10.84 2.10
C ALA A 187 -28.19 -10.43 2.85
N GLU A 188 -28.11 -10.41 4.18
CA GLU A 188 -29.21 -9.97 5.05
C GLU A 188 -29.24 -8.44 5.21
N ASP A 189 -28.10 -7.78 5.07
CA ASP A 189 -28.01 -6.31 4.99
C ASP A 189 -28.50 -5.84 3.62
N ALA A 190 -29.53 -4.98 3.61
CA ALA A 190 -30.15 -4.50 2.39
C ALA A 190 -29.21 -3.66 1.52
N GLY A 191 -28.26 -2.93 2.12
CA GLY A 191 -27.26 -2.16 1.41
C GLY A 191 -26.27 -3.06 0.68
N LEU A 192 -25.75 -4.06 1.38
CA LEU A 192 -24.85 -5.08 0.82
C LEU A 192 -25.54 -5.85 -0.32
N LYS A 193 -26.77 -6.30 -0.10
CA LYS A 193 -27.55 -6.99 -1.13
C LYS A 193 -27.68 -6.15 -2.40
N LYS A 194 -28.14 -4.90 -2.26
CA LYS A 194 -28.31 -3.97 -3.38
C LYS A 194 -26.99 -3.71 -4.10
N TYR A 195 -25.90 -3.53 -3.35
CA TYR A 195 -24.58 -3.32 -3.92
C TYR A 195 -24.12 -4.53 -4.75
N LEU A 196 -24.21 -5.74 -4.21
CA LEU A 196 -23.80 -6.97 -4.90
C LEU A 196 -24.63 -7.20 -6.17
N GLU A 197 -25.94 -6.97 -6.14
CA GLU A 197 -26.82 -7.06 -7.32
C GLU A 197 -26.42 -6.06 -8.41
N LEU A 198 -26.19 -4.79 -8.05
CA LEU A 198 -25.81 -3.75 -9.02
C LEU A 198 -24.38 -3.95 -9.53
N ARG A 199 -23.45 -4.42 -8.69
CA ARG A 199 -22.08 -4.70 -9.12
C ARG A 199 -22.04 -5.92 -10.07
N ALA A 200 -22.89 -6.92 -9.83
CA ALA A 200 -23.05 -8.03 -10.76
C ALA A 200 -23.53 -7.59 -12.14
N GLU A 201 -24.45 -6.62 -12.20
CA GLU A 201 -24.91 -6.03 -13.46
C GLU A 201 -23.84 -5.16 -14.11
N ALA A 202 -23.15 -4.33 -13.33
CA ALA A 202 -22.07 -3.46 -13.81
C ALA A 202 -20.95 -4.24 -14.52
N LEU A 203 -20.59 -5.42 -14.01
CA LEU A 203 -19.62 -6.29 -14.69
C LEU A 203 -20.07 -6.68 -16.11
N LEU A 204 -21.38 -6.86 -16.34
CA LEU A 204 -21.92 -7.27 -17.63
C LEU A 204 -22.10 -6.12 -18.64
N THR A 205 -22.04 -4.87 -18.17
CA THR A 205 -22.33 -3.68 -18.99
C THR A 205 -21.18 -2.68 -19.05
N ASP A 206 -20.18 -2.85 -18.18
CA ASP A 206 -19.11 -1.89 -17.90
C ASP A 206 -19.60 -0.51 -17.40
N ASP A 207 -20.84 -0.39 -16.91
CA ASP A 207 -21.35 0.82 -16.24
C ASP A 207 -21.40 0.63 -14.71
N TYR A 208 -20.37 1.15 -14.04
CA TYR A 208 -20.19 0.98 -12.59
C TYR A 208 -20.87 2.06 -11.75
N LEU A 209 -21.39 3.15 -12.34
CA LEU A 209 -21.86 4.33 -11.60
C LEU A 209 -22.94 3.99 -10.58
N ALA A 210 -23.95 3.20 -10.99
CA ALA A 210 -25.05 2.82 -10.11
C ALA A 210 -24.57 1.95 -8.92
N SER A 211 -23.65 1.02 -9.19
CA SER A 211 -23.08 0.14 -8.18
C SER A 211 -22.20 0.91 -7.19
N ASP A 212 -21.42 1.88 -7.66
CA ASP A 212 -20.57 2.73 -6.83
C ASP A 212 -21.40 3.64 -5.93
N LEU A 213 -22.46 4.25 -6.47
CA LEU A 213 -23.39 5.04 -5.66
C LEU A 213 -24.08 4.18 -4.59
N ALA A 214 -24.38 2.91 -4.86
CA ALA A 214 -24.95 1.98 -3.89
C ALA A 214 -23.91 1.54 -2.84
N TRP A 215 -22.67 1.31 -3.25
CA TRP A 215 -21.55 1.03 -2.36
C TRP A 215 -21.28 2.18 -1.38
N MET A 216 -21.43 3.43 -1.86
CA MET A 216 -21.37 4.62 -1.01
C MET A 216 -22.56 4.71 -0.04
N ASP A 217 -23.75 4.23 -0.39
CA ASP A 217 -24.91 4.21 0.53
C ASP A 217 -24.84 3.12 1.59
N MET A 218 -24.03 2.09 1.36
CA MET A 218 -23.92 0.93 2.24
C MET A 218 -23.14 1.28 3.51
N LYS A 219 -23.84 1.52 4.63
CA LYS A 219 -23.22 1.93 5.91
C LYS A 219 -23.23 0.85 7.00
N SER A 220 -24.28 0.03 7.07
CA SER A 220 -24.54 -0.93 8.16
C SER A 220 -23.87 -2.30 7.98
N ASN A 221 -23.37 -2.59 6.78
CA ASN A 221 -22.73 -3.85 6.42
C ASN A 221 -21.58 -4.23 7.35
N THR A 222 -21.40 -5.54 7.56
CA THR A 222 -20.21 -6.11 8.20
C THR A 222 -19.18 -6.54 7.16
N ILE A 223 -19.60 -7.29 6.13
CA ILE A 223 -18.75 -7.60 4.97
C ILE A 223 -18.74 -6.42 4.00
N ASP A 224 -17.57 -6.07 3.51
CA ASP A 224 -17.38 -5.19 2.36
C ASP A 224 -16.57 -5.91 1.28
N PHE A 225 -16.84 -5.60 0.01
CA PHE A 225 -16.15 -6.24 -1.11
C PHE A 225 -15.89 -5.23 -2.21
N VAL A 226 -14.63 -4.81 -2.37
CA VAL A 226 -14.21 -3.95 -3.48
C VAL A 226 -13.81 -4.86 -4.64
N VAL A 227 -14.58 -4.87 -5.74
CA VAL A 227 -14.41 -5.86 -6.82
C VAL A 227 -14.72 -5.32 -8.22
N GLY A 228 -13.87 -5.60 -9.18
CA GLY A 228 -14.02 -5.18 -10.58
C GLY A 228 -12.78 -4.43 -11.09
N PRO A 229 -12.87 -3.68 -12.19
CA PRO A 229 -11.83 -2.76 -12.64
C PRO A 229 -11.82 -1.48 -11.78
N ILE A 230 -10.73 -1.21 -11.04
CA ILE A 230 -10.71 -0.16 -10.00
C ILE A 230 -9.67 0.95 -10.27
N GLU A 231 -8.39 0.60 -10.34
CA GLU A 231 -7.28 1.55 -10.41
C GLU A 231 -6.64 1.57 -11.81
N THR A 232 -6.11 2.72 -12.24
CA THR A 232 -5.51 2.88 -13.58
C THR A 232 -3.98 2.86 -13.60
N TYR A 233 -3.32 2.54 -12.48
CA TYR A 233 -1.86 2.64 -12.35
C TYR A 233 -1.06 1.69 -13.27
N GLU A 234 -1.65 0.56 -13.64
CA GLU A 234 -1.01 -0.41 -14.52
C GLU A 234 -0.88 0.12 -15.97
N ASP A 235 -1.77 1.04 -16.37
CA ASP A 235 -1.64 1.81 -17.61
C ASP A 235 -0.71 3.03 -17.38
N ALA A 236 0.59 2.78 -17.48
CA ALA A 236 1.60 3.84 -17.45
C ALA A 236 1.76 4.56 -18.81
N LEU A 237 0.96 4.25 -19.83
CA LEU A 237 1.00 4.92 -21.13
C LEU A 237 0.14 6.19 -21.11
N TYR A 238 -1.13 6.04 -20.74
CA TYR A 238 -2.10 7.15 -20.68
C TYR A 238 -2.77 7.30 -19.31
N GLY A 239 -2.78 6.26 -18.49
CA GLY A 239 -3.49 6.24 -17.20
C GLY A 239 -5.02 6.18 -17.35
N TYR A 240 -5.51 5.70 -18.50
CA TYR A 240 -6.93 5.57 -18.78
C TYR A 240 -7.48 4.24 -18.28
N LYS A 241 -6.77 3.13 -18.43
CA LYS A 241 -7.38 1.80 -18.32
C LYS A 241 -7.34 1.26 -16.90
N ALA A 242 -8.51 0.90 -16.37
CA ALA A 242 -8.64 0.37 -15.02
C ALA A 242 -8.33 -1.13 -14.98
N SER A 243 -7.66 -1.58 -13.92
CA SER A 243 -7.19 -2.95 -13.73
C SER A 243 -8.13 -3.74 -12.84
N HIS A 244 -8.33 -5.03 -13.15
CA HIS A 244 -9.18 -5.91 -12.34
C HIS A 244 -8.57 -6.16 -10.96
N SER A 245 -9.42 -6.09 -9.93
CA SER A 245 -9.02 -6.20 -8.52
C SER A 245 -10.16 -6.74 -7.67
N GLY A 246 -9.83 -7.42 -6.57
CA GLY A 246 -10.77 -7.99 -5.61
C GLY A 246 -10.23 -7.95 -4.18
N GLN A 247 -10.87 -7.20 -3.28
CA GLN A 247 -10.54 -7.16 -1.86
C GLN A 247 -11.76 -7.38 -0.96
N ILE A 248 -11.71 -8.44 -0.16
CA ILE A 248 -12.78 -8.80 0.78
C ILE A 248 -12.41 -8.32 2.18
N LEU A 249 -13.31 -7.57 2.79
CA LEU A 249 -13.07 -6.84 4.02
C LEU A 249 -14.15 -7.18 5.07
N VAL A 250 -13.75 -7.19 6.34
CA VAL A 250 -14.64 -7.28 7.49
C VAL A 250 -14.51 -5.98 8.29
N LYS A 251 -15.61 -5.23 8.39
CA LYS A 251 -15.65 -3.93 9.03
C LYS A 251 -15.51 -4.05 10.54
N ASP A 252 -14.52 -3.35 11.10
CA ASP A 252 -14.38 -3.13 12.52
C ASP A 252 -15.32 -2.00 12.95
N LYS A 253 -16.56 -2.36 13.32
CA LYS A 253 -17.61 -1.39 13.66
C LYS A 253 -17.25 -0.56 14.89
N ALA A 254 -16.54 -1.13 15.86
CA ALA A 254 -16.13 -0.43 17.07
C ALA A 254 -15.09 0.65 16.77
N TRP A 255 -14.07 0.35 15.96
CA TRP A 255 -13.15 1.38 15.50
C TRP A 255 -13.83 2.41 14.59
N SER A 256 -14.69 1.96 13.68
CA SER A 256 -15.41 2.87 12.77
C SER A 256 -16.30 3.87 13.52
N GLU A 257 -16.91 3.48 14.64
CA GLU A 257 -17.64 4.40 15.52
C GLU A 257 -16.72 5.44 16.18
N LYS A 258 -15.53 5.02 16.66
CA LYS A 258 -14.52 5.97 17.17
C LYS A 258 -14.09 6.97 16.09
N LEU A 259 -13.90 6.52 14.85
CA LEU A 259 -13.54 7.39 13.73
C LEU A 259 -14.64 8.41 13.43
N SER A 260 -15.91 8.01 13.47
CA SER A 260 -17.04 8.94 13.33
C SER A 260 -17.04 10.01 14.43
N LYS A 261 -16.75 9.61 15.68
CA LYS A 261 -16.59 10.56 16.79
C LYS A 261 -15.45 11.55 16.53
N PHE A 262 -14.29 11.08 16.05
CA PHE A 262 -13.16 11.96 15.73
C PHE A 262 -13.46 12.91 14.57
N ALA A 263 -14.20 12.46 13.55
CA ALA A 263 -14.63 13.32 12.45
C ALA A 263 -15.46 14.53 12.94
N SER A 264 -16.28 14.34 13.98
CA SER A 264 -17.05 15.44 14.59
C SER A 264 -16.17 16.50 15.29
N LEU A 265 -14.94 16.16 15.65
CA LEU A 265 -13.97 17.06 16.29
C LEU A 265 -13.16 17.88 15.28
N LEU A 266 -13.25 17.60 13.98
CA LEU A 266 -12.46 18.28 12.95
C LEU A 266 -12.61 19.80 12.92
N PRO A 267 -13.82 20.38 13.07
CA PRO A 267 -13.95 21.84 13.17
C PRO A 267 -13.15 22.43 14.34
N ARG A 268 -13.19 21.79 15.51
CA ARG A 268 -12.42 22.22 16.69
C ARG A 268 -10.91 22.09 16.46
N LEU A 269 -10.48 21.02 15.79
CA LEU A 269 -9.08 20.81 15.43
C LEU A 269 -8.57 21.87 14.43
N GLN A 270 -9.41 22.25 13.46
CA GLN A 270 -9.13 23.30 12.47
C GLN A 270 -8.96 24.68 13.13
N GLU A 271 -9.86 25.03 14.05
CA GLU A 271 -9.77 26.27 14.84
C GLU A 271 -8.55 26.29 15.77
N GLY A 272 -8.14 25.11 16.25
CA GLY A 272 -7.00 24.93 17.14
C GLY A 272 -5.63 24.98 16.45
N LEU A 273 -5.56 24.90 15.11
CA LEU A 273 -4.29 24.74 14.36
C LEU A 273 -3.22 25.73 14.86
N PRO A 274 -1.94 25.33 15.00
CA PRO A 274 -0.88 26.13 15.62
C PRO A 274 -0.37 27.26 14.69
N VAL A 275 -1.27 28.02 14.08
CA VAL A 275 -1.01 29.10 13.11
C VAL A 275 -1.76 30.38 13.47
N PRO A 276 -1.40 31.54 12.90
CA PRO A 276 -2.19 32.76 13.05
C PRO A 276 -3.65 32.58 12.56
N PRO A 277 -4.62 33.31 13.14
CA PRO A 277 -6.06 33.12 12.86
C PRO A 277 -6.46 33.17 11.39
N GLU A 278 -5.81 34.00 10.57
CA GLU A 278 -6.08 34.16 9.15
C GLU A 278 -5.84 32.88 8.33
N TYR A 279 -4.99 31.97 8.83
CA TYR A 279 -4.69 30.67 8.22
C TYR A 279 -5.66 29.56 8.65
N LYS A 280 -6.64 29.85 9.52
CA LYS A 280 -7.58 28.85 10.07
C LYS A 280 -8.98 28.90 9.46
N ALA A 281 -9.21 29.78 8.48
CA ALA A 281 -10.55 30.11 7.99
C ALA A 281 -11.27 28.99 7.22
N GLU A 282 -10.56 27.95 6.78
CA GLU A 282 -11.17 26.77 6.15
C GLU A 282 -12.15 26.08 7.10
N LYS A 283 -13.17 25.44 6.52
CA LYS A 283 -14.11 24.61 7.27
C LYS A 283 -13.82 23.15 6.98
N ALA A 284 -13.34 22.44 7.98
CA ALA A 284 -13.12 21.00 7.85
C ALA A 284 -14.46 20.27 7.65
N ASN A 285 -14.48 19.29 6.74
CA ASN A 285 -15.66 18.47 6.51
C ASN A 285 -15.84 17.48 7.68
N ALA A 286 -16.89 17.67 8.48
CA ALA A 286 -17.22 16.77 9.59
C ALA A 286 -17.79 15.41 9.15
N ASN A 287 -18.11 15.22 7.87
CA ASN A 287 -18.71 14.01 7.30
C ASN A 287 -17.71 13.17 6.50
N ALA A 288 -16.49 12.99 7.01
CA ALA A 288 -15.52 12.08 6.39
C ALA A 288 -15.99 10.63 6.57
N ASP A 289 -16.34 9.94 5.48
CA ASP A 289 -16.72 8.54 5.52
C ASP A 289 -15.48 7.66 5.63
N MET A 290 -15.04 7.44 6.87
CA MET A 290 -13.82 6.72 7.19
C MET A 290 -14.11 5.58 8.15
N ASN A 291 -13.63 4.38 7.80
CA ASN A 291 -13.92 3.15 8.53
C ASN A 291 -12.67 2.28 8.60
N ALA A 292 -12.60 1.44 9.62
CA ALA A 292 -11.53 0.47 9.81
C ALA A 292 -12.00 -0.94 9.43
N TYR A 293 -11.11 -1.74 8.85
CA TYR A 293 -11.40 -3.08 8.35
C TYR A 293 -10.24 -4.02 8.64
N ASP A 294 -10.57 -5.29 8.85
CA ASP A 294 -9.65 -6.38 8.57
C ASP A 294 -9.88 -6.82 7.12
N VAL A 295 -8.82 -6.90 6.33
CA VAL A 295 -8.87 -7.47 4.98
C VAL A 295 -8.53 -8.96 5.06
N ILE A 296 -9.37 -9.79 4.47
CA ILE A 296 -9.23 -11.26 4.55
C ILE A 296 -8.86 -11.90 3.22
N TYR A 297 -8.90 -11.15 2.12
CA TYR A 297 -8.48 -11.62 0.82
C TYR A 297 -8.06 -10.47 -0.11
N TYR A 298 -6.97 -10.67 -0.84
CA TYR A 298 -6.43 -9.81 -1.89
C TYR A 298 -6.31 -10.59 -3.20
N ALA A 299 -6.80 -10.01 -4.29
CA ALA A 299 -6.71 -10.58 -5.63
C ALA A 299 -6.58 -9.49 -6.69
N GLY A 300 -5.83 -9.76 -7.75
CA GLY A 300 -5.59 -8.84 -8.86
C GLY A 300 -4.68 -7.67 -8.48
N ASP A 301 -4.97 -6.49 -9.01
CA ASP A 301 -4.09 -5.31 -8.92
C ASP A 301 -3.66 -4.98 -7.48
N CYS A 302 -4.60 -5.01 -6.53
CA CYS A 302 -4.30 -4.72 -5.13
C CYS A 302 -3.31 -5.69 -4.47
N ASN A 303 -3.12 -6.88 -5.04
CA ASN A 303 -2.21 -7.91 -4.55
C ASN A 303 -0.84 -7.84 -5.23
N ALA A 304 -0.63 -6.99 -6.22
CA ALA A 304 0.59 -6.90 -7.00
C ALA A 304 1.70 -6.14 -6.25
N GLY A 305 2.83 -6.80 -6.00
CA GLY A 305 3.99 -6.18 -5.36
C GLY A 305 3.68 -5.72 -3.93
N SER A 306 3.81 -4.41 -3.68
CA SER A 306 3.50 -3.79 -2.37
C SER A 306 2.02 -3.90 -2.04
N LYS A 307 1.71 -4.34 -0.83
CA LYS A 307 0.31 -4.41 -0.36
C LYS A 307 -0.18 -3.05 0.12
N ASN A 308 -1.35 -2.62 -0.36
CA ASN A 308 -1.99 -1.41 0.17
C ASN A 308 -2.41 -1.62 1.63
N ILE A 309 -2.46 -0.52 2.39
CA ILE A 309 -2.89 -0.51 3.80
C ILE A 309 -4.07 0.42 4.04
N ALA A 310 -4.43 1.20 3.03
CA ALA A 310 -5.59 2.06 3.01
C ALA A 310 -6.10 2.17 1.57
N ILE A 311 -7.39 2.51 1.43
CA ILE A 311 -8.08 2.68 0.15
C ILE A 311 -8.92 3.96 0.23
N ASN A 312 -8.99 4.74 -0.84
CA ASN A 312 -9.90 5.88 -0.98
C ASN A 312 -10.67 5.76 -2.30
N LEU A 313 -11.93 5.35 -2.23
CA LEU A 313 -12.73 4.99 -3.41
C LEU A 313 -14.16 5.54 -3.35
N PRO A 314 -14.90 5.52 -4.47
CA PRO A 314 -14.46 5.17 -5.83
C PRO A 314 -13.57 6.27 -6.44
N ASN A 315 -12.96 6.02 -7.60
CA ASN A 315 -12.18 7.03 -8.32
C ASN A 315 -13.06 7.98 -9.18
N ASP A 316 -14.29 7.59 -9.48
CA ASP A 316 -15.18 8.32 -10.40
C ASP A 316 -15.58 9.71 -9.84
N PRO A 317 -15.23 10.81 -10.54
CA PRO A 317 -15.56 12.17 -10.09
C PRO A 317 -17.08 12.43 -10.02
N ARG A 318 -17.89 11.70 -10.78
CA ARG A 318 -19.37 11.78 -10.73
C ARG A 318 -19.89 11.28 -9.39
N VAL A 319 -19.29 10.21 -8.85
CA VAL A 319 -19.64 9.69 -7.53
C VAL A 319 -19.12 10.63 -6.44
N HIS A 320 -17.90 11.17 -6.57
CA HIS A 320 -17.38 12.17 -5.64
C HIS A 320 -18.30 13.39 -5.52
N ALA A 321 -18.78 13.91 -6.65
CA ALA A 321 -19.70 15.04 -6.67
C ALA A 321 -21.05 14.72 -6.00
N ALA A 322 -21.52 13.47 -6.11
CA ALA A 322 -22.81 13.05 -5.55
C ALA A 322 -22.73 12.66 -4.06
N LYS A 323 -21.66 11.98 -3.64
CA LYS A 323 -21.57 11.29 -2.34
C LYS A 323 -20.20 11.36 -1.66
N GLY A 324 -19.21 11.99 -2.28
CA GLY A 324 -17.83 11.98 -1.80
C GLY A 324 -17.14 10.63 -2.04
N SER A 325 -16.23 10.27 -1.13
CA SER A 325 -15.46 9.03 -1.17
C SER A 325 -15.41 8.36 0.21
N ARG A 326 -15.10 7.07 0.21
CA ARG A 326 -14.89 6.22 1.39
C ARG A 326 -13.41 5.98 1.59
N LYS A 327 -12.94 6.22 2.81
CA LYS A 327 -11.59 5.89 3.27
C LYS A 327 -11.64 4.60 4.10
N LEU A 328 -10.98 3.55 3.63
CA LEU A 328 -10.95 2.24 4.28
C LEU A 328 -9.55 1.99 4.81
N GLN A 329 -9.40 1.90 6.13
CA GLN A 329 -8.13 1.62 6.81
C GLN A 329 -8.00 0.12 7.06
N LEU A 330 -6.99 -0.53 6.48
CA LEU A 330 -6.81 -1.99 6.51
C LEU A 330 -5.92 -2.39 7.69
N LYS A 331 -6.53 -2.58 8.87
CA LYS A 331 -5.88 -2.75 10.16
C LYS A 331 -4.89 -3.93 10.17
N ASN A 332 -5.34 -5.13 9.79
CA ASN A 332 -4.46 -6.31 9.79
C ASN A 332 -3.36 -6.26 8.70
N ALA A 333 -3.58 -5.56 7.58
CA ALA A 333 -2.52 -5.30 6.60
C ALA A 333 -1.47 -4.30 7.14
N MET A 334 -1.91 -3.29 7.89
CA MET A 334 -1.00 -2.42 8.65
C MET A 334 -0.23 -3.22 9.71
N GLN A 335 -0.90 -4.14 10.42
CA GLN A 335 -0.27 -5.01 11.42
C GLN A 335 0.84 -5.86 10.80
N ALA A 336 0.60 -6.41 9.60
CA ALA A 336 1.62 -7.17 8.87
C ALA A 336 2.89 -6.35 8.62
N LYS A 337 2.75 -5.10 8.12
CA LYS A 337 3.89 -4.21 7.91
C LYS A 337 4.52 -3.76 9.22
N PHE A 338 3.73 -3.56 10.27
CA PHE A 338 4.22 -3.22 11.60
C PHE A 338 5.12 -4.33 12.15
N ASP A 339 4.60 -5.56 12.22
CA ASP A 339 5.30 -6.71 12.80
C ASP A 339 6.52 -7.13 11.99
N LYS A 340 6.39 -7.20 10.67
CA LYS A 340 7.43 -7.77 9.80
C LYS A 340 8.48 -6.76 9.37
N ILE A 341 8.21 -5.46 9.49
CA ILE A 341 9.07 -4.41 8.95
C ILE A 341 9.39 -3.37 10.01
N LEU A 342 8.38 -2.72 10.61
CA LEU A 342 8.62 -1.59 11.51
C LEU A 342 9.28 -2.01 12.83
N VAL A 343 8.82 -3.11 13.44
CA VAL A 343 9.41 -3.64 14.68
C VAL A 343 10.88 -4.01 14.49
N PRO A 344 11.27 -4.82 13.48
CA PRO A 344 12.68 -5.10 13.20
C PRO A 344 13.54 -3.85 12.93
N ILE A 345 13.00 -2.83 12.24
CA ILE A 345 13.69 -1.55 12.05
C ILE A 345 13.92 -0.87 13.40
N SER A 346 12.91 -0.88 14.26
CA SER A 346 12.95 -0.24 15.57
C SER A 346 13.95 -0.91 16.51
N ASP A 347 14.12 -2.23 16.43
CA ASP A 347 15.14 -2.96 17.20
C ASP A 347 16.57 -2.56 16.82
N LEU A 348 16.78 -2.04 15.61
CA LEU A 348 18.07 -1.55 15.15
C LEU A 348 18.27 -0.05 15.39
N LEU A 349 17.21 0.74 15.23
CA LEU A 349 17.34 2.20 15.16
C LEU A 349 16.77 2.92 16.37
N ILE A 350 15.88 2.35 17.17
CA ILE A 350 15.32 3.02 18.35
C ILE A 350 16.09 2.63 19.61
N ASP A 351 16.37 3.63 20.45
CA ASP A 351 16.98 3.46 21.76
C ASP A 351 16.20 2.44 22.60
N GLU A 352 16.92 1.52 23.25
CA GLU A 352 16.32 0.40 23.98
C GLU A 352 15.28 0.85 25.02
N SER A 353 15.49 2.02 25.66
CA SER A 353 14.55 2.54 26.67
C SER A 353 13.19 2.95 26.11
N GLN A 354 13.08 3.14 24.79
CA GLN A 354 11.87 3.59 24.09
C GLN A 354 11.25 2.54 23.16
N ARG A 355 11.86 1.37 22.96
CA ARG A 355 11.29 0.33 22.07
C ARG A 355 9.90 -0.14 22.50
N LYS A 356 9.61 -0.14 23.81
CA LYS A 356 8.27 -0.40 24.35
C LYS A 356 7.18 0.58 23.88
N ASN A 357 7.58 1.75 23.40
CA ASN A 357 6.70 2.77 22.86
C ASN A 357 6.43 2.55 21.35
N VAL A 358 7.09 1.59 20.70
CA VAL A 358 6.76 1.19 19.33
C VAL A 358 5.58 0.22 19.41
N THR A 359 4.37 0.71 19.17
CA THR A 359 3.14 -0.08 19.32
C THR A 359 2.28 -0.03 18.06
N PHE A 360 1.52 -1.10 17.83
CA PHE A 360 0.65 -1.17 16.65
C PHE A 360 -0.47 -0.12 16.70
N ASP A 361 -1.10 0.07 17.87
CA ASP A 361 -2.16 1.09 18.03
C ASP A 361 -1.65 2.48 17.64
N ALA A 362 -0.44 2.85 18.07
CA ALA A 362 0.19 4.10 17.69
C ALA A 362 0.49 4.17 16.18
N PHE A 363 0.94 3.09 15.56
CA PHE A 363 1.17 3.03 14.12
C PHE A 363 -0.14 3.22 13.33
N PHE A 364 -1.19 2.49 13.73
CA PHE A 364 -2.51 2.58 13.13
C PHE A 364 -3.11 3.98 13.27
N GLU A 365 -3.05 4.56 14.47
CA GLU A 365 -3.51 5.92 14.73
C GLU A 365 -2.75 6.95 13.89
N ASN A 366 -1.42 6.86 13.82
CA ASN A 366 -0.60 7.79 13.04
C ASN A 366 -0.97 7.75 11.55
N VAL A 367 -1.11 6.56 10.96
CA VAL A 367 -1.51 6.40 9.55
C VAL A 367 -2.95 6.87 9.33
N MET A 368 -3.87 6.52 10.22
CA MET A 368 -5.26 6.93 10.08
C MET A 368 -5.41 8.46 10.21
N PHE A 369 -4.78 9.10 11.18
CA PHE A 369 -4.88 10.55 11.34
C PHE A 369 -4.13 11.33 10.27
N HIS A 370 -3.11 10.75 9.63
CA HIS A 370 -2.55 11.29 8.39
C HIS A 370 -3.66 11.44 7.31
N GLU A 371 -4.44 10.38 7.07
CA GLU A 371 -5.52 10.40 6.07
C GLU A 371 -6.62 11.40 6.40
N VAL A 372 -6.89 11.62 7.69
CA VAL A 372 -7.83 12.66 8.13
C VAL A 372 -7.24 14.06 7.97
N ALA A 373 -5.95 14.22 8.25
CA ALA A 373 -5.24 15.49 8.20
C ALA A 373 -5.15 16.09 6.79
N HIS A 374 -5.27 15.28 5.72
CA HIS A 374 -5.46 15.81 4.37
C HIS A 374 -6.69 16.72 4.25
N GLY A 375 -7.76 16.43 5.00
CA GLY A 375 -8.97 17.25 5.05
C GLY A 375 -8.89 18.46 5.99
N LEU A 376 -7.74 18.69 6.62
CA LEU A 376 -7.46 19.79 7.54
C LEU A 376 -6.45 20.76 6.93
N GLY A 377 -6.45 22.01 7.42
CA GLY A 377 -5.50 23.03 6.98
C GLY A 377 -6.09 23.97 5.92
N ILE A 378 -5.34 24.25 4.86
CA ILE A 378 -5.66 25.28 3.85
C ILE A 378 -5.86 24.65 2.47
N ASN A 379 -6.98 24.94 1.81
CA ASN A 379 -7.26 24.47 0.45
C ASN A 379 -6.97 25.53 -0.62
N TYR A 380 -7.21 26.79 -0.27
CA TYR A 380 -7.00 27.94 -1.16
C TYR A 380 -6.10 28.98 -0.51
N THR A 381 -5.17 29.55 -1.29
CA THR A 381 -4.29 30.62 -0.83
C THR A 381 -5.10 31.80 -0.31
N LEU A 382 -4.64 32.45 0.75
CA LEU A 382 -5.37 33.51 1.45
C LEU A 382 -5.64 34.72 0.54
N LYS A 383 -4.62 35.15 -0.22
CA LYS A 383 -4.65 36.36 -1.05
C LYS A 383 -5.40 36.16 -2.37
N ASP A 384 -4.95 35.22 -3.20
CA ASP A 384 -5.40 35.11 -4.60
C ASP A 384 -6.51 34.07 -4.79
N LYS A 385 -6.90 33.36 -3.71
CA LYS A 385 -7.93 32.30 -3.71
C LYS A 385 -7.73 31.23 -4.79
N VAL A 386 -6.49 30.99 -5.21
CA VAL A 386 -6.14 29.85 -6.07
C VAL A 386 -5.93 28.62 -5.20
N SER A 387 -6.17 27.42 -5.76
CA SER A 387 -5.92 26.18 -5.01
C SER A 387 -4.44 26.06 -4.66
N VAL A 388 -4.15 25.55 -3.46
CA VAL A 388 -2.77 25.35 -2.98
C VAL A 388 -1.96 24.50 -3.96
N ARG A 389 -2.57 23.47 -4.54
CA ARG A 389 -1.96 22.64 -5.59
C ARG A 389 -1.51 23.46 -6.80
N LYS A 390 -2.36 24.38 -7.28
CA LYS A 390 -2.01 25.25 -8.42
C LYS A 390 -0.89 26.21 -8.07
N ALA A 391 -0.89 26.77 -6.85
CA ALA A 391 0.14 27.69 -6.39
C ALA A 391 1.51 27.00 -6.24
N LEU A 392 1.53 25.81 -5.63
CA LEU A 392 2.77 25.08 -5.29
C LEU A 392 3.28 24.14 -6.39
N LYS A 393 2.53 23.91 -7.47
CA LYS A 393 3.02 23.17 -8.65
C LYS A 393 3.66 21.82 -8.28
N ASP A 394 4.89 21.57 -8.70
CA ASP A 394 5.66 20.35 -8.48
C ASP A 394 6.09 20.13 -7.01
N THR A 395 6.07 21.18 -6.18
CA THR A 395 6.38 21.04 -4.75
C THR A 395 5.15 20.63 -3.93
N TYR A 396 3.94 20.76 -4.48
CA TYR A 396 2.68 20.55 -3.76
C TYR A 396 2.65 19.22 -3.02
N THR A 397 2.89 18.10 -3.72
CA THR A 397 2.71 16.77 -3.14
C THR A 397 3.62 16.58 -1.93
N SER A 398 4.89 16.97 -2.01
CA SER A 398 5.82 16.81 -0.87
C SER A 398 5.40 17.67 0.33
N ILE A 399 4.88 18.87 0.09
CA ILE A 399 4.39 19.77 1.15
C ILE A 399 3.08 19.26 1.77
N GLU A 400 2.17 18.74 0.95
CA GLU A 400 0.89 18.19 1.41
C GLU A 400 1.06 16.92 2.24
N GLU A 401 1.96 16.01 1.84
CA GLU A 401 2.37 14.85 2.66
C GLU A 401 3.06 15.31 3.95
N GLY A 402 3.89 16.35 3.85
CA GLY A 402 4.48 17.07 4.97
C GLY A 402 3.44 17.49 6.00
N LYS A 403 2.38 18.14 5.52
CA LYS A 403 1.24 18.63 6.29
C LYS A 403 0.48 17.47 6.93
N ALA A 404 0.07 16.48 6.15
CA ALA A 404 -0.79 15.40 6.62
C ALA A 404 -0.16 14.63 7.78
N ASP A 405 1.13 14.28 7.65
CA ASP A 405 1.86 13.58 8.72
C ASP A 405 1.96 14.40 10.03
N ILE A 406 2.32 15.68 9.94
CA ILE A 406 2.51 16.53 11.12
C ILE A 406 1.19 16.94 11.76
N LEU A 407 0.17 17.23 10.94
CA LEU A 407 -1.17 17.53 11.45
C LEU A 407 -1.84 16.28 12.02
N GLY A 408 -1.55 15.08 11.51
CA GLY A 408 -2.00 13.82 12.11
C GLY A 408 -1.51 13.67 13.55
N LEU A 409 -0.21 13.90 13.79
CA LEU A 409 0.34 13.93 15.16
C LEU A 409 -0.27 15.05 16.01
N TYR A 410 -0.43 16.27 15.46
CA TYR A 410 -1.08 17.38 16.18
C TYR A 410 -2.49 16.99 16.62
N MET A 411 -3.28 16.35 15.75
CA MET A 411 -4.62 15.92 16.08
C MET A 411 -4.61 14.93 17.25
N ILE A 412 -3.77 13.89 17.19
CA ILE A 412 -3.60 12.91 18.27
C ILE A 412 -3.25 13.61 19.58
N THR A 413 -2.28 14.52 19.55
CA THR A 413 -1.85 15.30 20.73
C THR A 413 -2.99 16.13 21.31
N GLN A 414 -3.74 16.87 20.49
CA GLN A 414 -4.85 17.69 20.97
C GLN A 414 -6.00 16.85 21.53
N MET A 415 -6.36 15.74 20.87
CA MET A 415 -7.42 14.86 21.36
C MET A 415 -7.05 14.20 22.68
N ALA A 416 -5.80 13.78 22.86
CA ALA A 416 -5.29 13.30 24.13
C ALA A 416 -5.33 14.38 25.24
N GLU A 417 -5.02 15.62 24.90
CA GLU A 417 -5.12 16.75 25.84
C GLU A 417 -6.55 17.12 26.22
N TRP A 418 -7.51 16.87 25.33
CA TRP A 418 -8.93 17.05 25.60
C TRP A 418 -9.58 15.85 26.31
N GLY A 419 -8.83 14.76 26.53
CA GLY A 419 -9.32 13.54 27.16
C GLY A 419 -10.12 12.63 26.23
N GLU A 420 -10.04 12.85 24.91
CA GLU A 420 -10.67 12.01 23.89
C GLU A 420 -9.81 10.78 23.53
N MET A 421 -8.51 10.83 23.84
CA MET A 421 -7.54 9.73 23.72
C MET A 421 -6.71 9.61 25.00
N ASP A 422 -6.06 8.47 25.22
CA ASP A 422 -5.22 8.25 26.41
C ASP A 422 -3.92 9.06 26.33
N LYS A 423 -3.84 10.11 27.15
CA LYS A 423 -2.65 10.98 27.22
C LYS A 423 -1.37 10.23 27.62
N SER A 424 -1.46 9.13 28.36
CA SER A 424 -0.29 8.34 28.74
C SER A 424 0.37 7.63 27.55
N LYS A 425 -0.36 7.51 26.42
CA LYS A 425 0.06 6.85 25.19
C LYS A 425 0.69 7.77 24.14
N LEU A 426 0.72 9.08 24.36
CA LEU A 426 1.29 10.02 23.38
C LEU A 426 2.76 9.76 23.03
N MET A 427 3.54 9.24 23.98
CA MET A 427 4.93 8.86 23.69
C MET A 427 5.00 7.67 22.72
N ASP A 428 3.99 6.79 22.75
CA ASP A 428 3.89 5.67 21.80
C ASP A 428 3.72 6.21 20.38
N ASN A 429 2.83 7.19 20.17
CA ASN A 429 2.64 7.85 18.87
C ASN A 429 3.92 8.52 18.37
N TYR A 430 4.62 9.28 19.22
CA TYR A 430 5.84 9.98 18.81
C TYR A 430 7.00 9.05 18.45
N VAL A 431 7.26 8.03 19.27
CA VAL A 431 8.35 7.07 19.01
C VAL A 431 8.01 6.20 17.80
N THR A 432 6.76 5.73 17.69
CA THR A 432 6.31 4.93 16.54
C THR A 432 6.34 5.74 15.24
N PHE A 433 5.98 7.03 15.30
CA PHE A 433 6.08 7.94 14.15
C PHE A 433 7.53 8.10 13.71
N MET A 434 8.45 8.35 14.64
CA MET A 434 9.88 8.47 14.36
C MET A 434 10.43 7.18 13.73
N ALA A 435 10.07 6.01 14.27
CA ALA A 435 10.42 4.73 13.67
C ALA A 435 9.86 4.59 12.24
N GLY A 436 8.62 5.06 12.03
CA GLY A 436 7.92 5.02 10.75
C GLY A 436 8.59 5.84 9.64
N ILE A 437 9.33 6.90 9.99
CA ILE A 437 10.15 7.67 9.03
C ILE A 437 11.18 6.74 8.39
N PHE A 438 11.92 5.96 9.19
CA PHE A 438 12.95 5.03 8.68
C PHE A 438 12.37 3.98 7.73
N ARG A 439 11.18 3.43 8.05
CA ARG A 439 10.48 2.51 7.15
C ARG A 439 10.18 3.17 5.80
N SER A 440 9.62 4.38 5.83
CA SER A 440 9.13 5.08 4.63
C SER A 440 10.26 5.53 3.70
N VAL A 441 11.44 5.86 4.24
CA VAL A 441 12.56 6.41 3.45
C VAL A 441 13.43 5.32 2.80
N ARG A 442 13.24 4.04 3.17
CA ARG A 442 13.88 2.89 2.50
C ARG A 442 13.50 2.78 1.03
N PHE A 443 12.34 3.32 0.64
CA PHE A 443 11.90 3.42 -0.75
C PHE A 443 12.57 4.58 -1.51
N GLY A 444 13.47 5.32 -0.85
CA GLY A 444 14.24 6.42 -1.41
C GLY A 444 13.58 7.80 -1.28
N ALA A 445 14.40 8.85 -1.30
CA ALA A 445 13.95 10.25 -1.29
C ALA A 445 13.60 10.81 -2.68
N ALA A 446 13.47 9.94 -3.70
CA ALA A 446 13.05 10.35 -5.04
C ALA A 446 11.53 10.67 -5.08
N SER A 447 10.73 9.97 -4.27
CA SER A 447 9.28 10.17 -4.18
C SER A 447 8.92 11.40 -3.34
N ALA A 448 7.71 11.95 -3.57
CA ALA A 448 7.21 13.08 -2.78
C ALA A 448 7.09 12.76 -1.28
N HIS A 449 6.59 11.56 -0.95
CA HIS A 449 6.54 11.06 0.43
C HIS A 449 7.94 10.93 1.04
N GLY A 450 8.93 10.45 0.27
CA GLY A 450 10.32 10.38 0.71
C GLY A 450 10.89 11.76 1.04
N LYS A 451 10.68 12.75 0.17
CA LYS A 451 11.08 14.14 0.39
C LYS A 451 10.44 14.75 1.64
N ALA A 452 9.13 14.53 1.81
CA ALA A 452 8.39 14.98 2.98
C ALA A 452 8.94 14.37 4.29
N ASN A 453 9.24 13.07 4.29
CA ASN A 453 9.87 12.40 5.42
C ASN A 453 11.24 13.00 5.77
N MET A 454 12.07 13.31 4.77
CA MET A 454 13.39 13.91 4.99
C MET A 454 13.27 15.33 5.56
N MET A 455 12.36 16.14 5.01
CA MET A 455 12.08 17.47 5.54
C MET A 455 11.72 17.42 7.03
N ARG A 456 10.80 16.51 7.42
CA ARG A 456 10.41 16.32 8.82
C ARG A 456 11.57 15.83 9.68
N PHE A 457 12.30 14.83 9.21
CA PHE A 457 13.42 14.24 9.95
C PHE A 457 14.47 15.29 10.31
N TYR A 458 14.96 16.07 9.34
CA TYR A 458 15.97 17.10 9.64
C TYR A 458 15.41 18.29 10.40
N PHE A 459 14.13 18.63 10.20
CA PHE A 459 13.50 19.64 11.05
C PHE A 459 13.47 19.19 12.52
N PHE A 460 13.10 17.93 12.78
CA PHE A 460 13.11 17.35 14.12
C PHE A 460 14.52 17.27 14.71
N GLU A 461 15.52 16.92 13.90
CA GLU A 461 16.93 16.96 14.30
C GLU A 461 17.35 18.38 14.72
N GLU A 462 17.07 19.38 13.89
CA GLU A 462 17.39 20.80 14.14
C GLU A 462 16.72 21.34 15.41
N GLN A 463 15.49 20.91 15.70
CA GLN A 463 14.76 21.28 16.92
C GLN A 463 15.14 20.43 18.14
N GLY A 464 15.98 19.41 17.98
CA GLY A 464 16.34 18.47 19.03
C GLY A 464 15.18 17.60 19.52
N ALA A 465 14.17 17.37 18.68
CA ALA A 465 13.03 16.49 18.95
C ALA A 465 13.45 15.03 19.13
N PHE A 466 14.63 14.67 18.62
CA PHE A 466 15.32 13.44 18.96
C PHE A 466 16.83 13.67 19.06
N THR A 467 17.54 12.71 19.64
CA THR A 467 19.01 12.60 19.57
C THR A 467 19.40 11.28 18.91
N ARG A 468 20.57 11.26 18.25
CA ARG A 468 21.20 10.06 17.72
C ARG A 468 22.46 9.76 18.52
N ASP A 469 22.57 8.58 19.09
CA ASP A 469 23.79 8.12 19.75
C ASP A 469 24.83 7.72 18.70
N ALA A 470 26.03 8.29 18.75
CA ALA A 470 27.06 8.06 17.75
C ALA A 470 27.71 6.66 17.84
N ALA A 471 27.69 6.02 19.02
CA ALA A 471 28.31 4.71 19.24
C ALA A 471 27.38 3.57 18.85
N THR A 472 26.09 3.66 19.20
CA THR A 472 25.09 2.63 18.86
C THR A 472 24.38 2.92 17.54
N GLY A 473 24.32 4.19 17.11
CA GLY A 473 23.51 4.64 15.99
C GLY A 473 22.01 4.55 16.28
N THR A 474 21.58 4.60 17.54
CA THR A 474 20.17 4.56 17.93
C THR A 474 19.61 5.96 18.18
N TYR A 475 18.32 6.13 17.95
CA TYR A 475 17.58 7.36 18.02
C TYR A 475 16.67 7.37 19.24
N LYS A 476 16.62 8.49 19.95
CA LYS A 476 15.80 8.69 21.15
C LYS A 476 15.00 9.97 21.04
N VAL A 477 13.68 9.85 21.13
CA VAL A 477 12.75 10.98 21.06
C VAL A 477 12.70 11.73 22.40
N ASP A 478 12.69 13.06 22.34
CA ASP A 478 12.38 13.95 23.47
C ASP A 478 10.92 14.40 23.36
N PHE A 479 10.10 14.09 24.38
CA PHE A 479 8.66 14.29 24.33
C PHE A 479 8.26 15.77 24.11
N GLU A 480 8.82 16.68 24.91
CA GLU A 480 8.43 18.10 24.88
C GLU A 480 8.96 18.77 23.61
N LYS A 481 10.20 18.45 23.21
CA LYS A 481 10.77 19.00 21.98
C LYS A 481 10.10 18.45 20.73
N MET A 482 9.69 17.18 20.72
CA MET A 482 8.91 16.60 19.63
C MET A 482 7.57 17.33 19.48
N LYS A 483 6.84 17.53 20.57
CA LYS A 483 5.58 18.29 20.55
C LYS A 483 5.78 19.72 20.02
N ALA A 484 6.83 20.41 20.46
CA ALA A 484 7.14 21.76 20.00
C ALA A 484 7.52 21.78 18.50
N ALA A 485 8.40 20.87 18.07
CA ALA A 485 8.87 20.78 16.69
C ALA A 485 7.74 20.44 15.72
N MET A 486 6.85 19.51 16.10
CA MET A 486 5.66 19.17 15.33
C MET A 486 4.77 20.40 15.11
N ASN A 487 4.44 21.14 16.17
CA ASN A 487 3.60 22.34 16.05
C ASN A 487 4.24 23.42 15.19
N GLU A 488 5.55 23.66 15.33
CA GLU A 488 6.26 24.66 14.53
C GLU A 488 6.36 24.26 13.06
N LEU A 489 6.65 22.99 12.75
CA LEU A 489 6.68 22.52 11.36
C LEU A 489 5.31 22.60 10.71
N GLY A 490 4.25 22.21 11.44
CA GLY A 490 2.87 22.36 10.98
C GLY A 490 2.54 23.83 10.69
N ARG A 491 2.99 24.74 11.56
CA ARG A 491 2.84 26.19 11.36
C ARG A 491 3.51 26.68 10.07
N GLN A 492 4.76 26.30 9.84
CA GLN A 492 5.52 26.72 8.66
C GLN A 492 4.88 26.20 7.37
N ILE A 493 4.50 24.94 7.33
CA ILE A 493 3.86 24.32 6.16
C ILE A 493 2.53 25.00 5.84
N LEU A 494 1.68 25.23 6.83
CA LEU A 494 0.39 25.91 6.65
C LEU A 494 0.57 27.36 6.16
N ILE A 495 1.57 28.09 6.65
CA ILE A 495 1.87 29.44 6.14
C ILE A 495 2.30 29.39 4.67
N VAL A 496 3.19 28.46 4.31
CA VAL A 496 3.62 28.26 2.91
C VAL A 496 2.43 27.96 1.99
N GLN A 497 1.52 27.09 2.42
CA GLN A 497 0.29 26.77 1.68
C GLN A 497 -0.63 27.98 1.57
N GLY A 498 -0.85 28.68 2.69
CA GLY A 498 -1.72 29.85 2.74
C GLY A 498 -1.24 31.03 1.90
N ASP A 499 0.07 31.26 1.87
CA ASP A 499 0.68 32.31 1.06
C ASP A 499 0.85 31.89 -0.41
N GLY A 500 0.71 30.59 -0.71
CA GLY A 500 1.04 30.03 -2.03
C GLY A 500 2.51 30.21 -2.38
N ASN A 501 3.40 30.19 -1.37
CA ASN A 501 4.81 30.55 -1.53
C ASN A 501 5.63 29.38 -2.12
N TYR A 502 5.55 29.24 -3.44
CA TYR A 502 6.24 28.21 -4.21
C TYR A 502 7.77 28.22 -3.99
N GLU A 503 8.40 29.40 -3.94
CA GLU A 503 9.85 29.50 -3.79
C GLU A 503 10.31 29.02 -2.41
N LEU A 504 9.57 29.35 -1.36
CA LEU A 504 9.87 28.83 -0.01
C LEU A 504 9.64 27.31 0.05
N ALA A 505 8.56 26.79 -0.54
CA ALA A 505 8.32 25.35 -0.62
C ALA A 505 9.48 24.62 -1.34
N LYS A 506 9.95 25.19 -2.45
CA LYS A 506 11.08 24.67 -3.22
C LYS A 506 12.37 24.69 -2.41
N GLN A 507 12.63 25.78 -1.68
CA GLN A 507 13.79 25.89 -0.81
C GLN A 507 13.75 24.87 0.33
N MET A 508 12.61 24.70 1.01
CA MET A 508 12.46 23.70 2.08
C MET A 508 12.77 22.28 1.59
N ILE A 509 12.31 21.93 0.39
CA ILE A 509 12.59 20.64 -0.26
C ILE A 509 14.05 20.54 -0.67
N ALA A 510 14.65 21.60 -1.23
CA ALA A 510 16.05 21.57 -1.64
C ALA A 510 17.00 21.41 -0.44
N ASP A 511 16.72 22.07 0.68
CA ASP A 511 17.60 22.10 1.85
C ASP A 511 17.51 20.81 2.70
N ARG A 512 16.33 20.16 2.71
CA ARG A 512 16.05 19.03 3.61
C ARG A 512 15.43 17.79 2.94
N GLY A 513 15.08 17.84 1.67
CA GLY A 513 14.34 16.76 0.98
C GLY A 513 15.19 15.59 0.49
N PHE A 514 16.40 15.39 1.01
CA PHE A 514 17.34 14.35 0.55
C PHE A 514 18.02 13.63 1.71
N ILE A 515 18.44 12.38 1.49
CA ILE A 515 19.15 11.58 2.50
C ILE A 515 20.60 12.10 2.63
N ARG A 516 21.02 12.43 3.86
CA ARG A 516 22.38 12.85 4.23
C ARG A 516 23.20 11.64 4.66
N GLU A 517 24.52 11.81 4.77
CA GLU A 517 25.47 10.71 4.96
C GLU A 517 25.19 9.83 6.19
N ASP A 518 24.91 10.42 7.36
CA ASP A 518 24.70 9.65 8.58
C ASP A 518 23.41 8.82 8.53
N LEU A 519 22.33 9.39 8.00
CA LEU A 519 21.09 8.65 7.80
C LEU A 519 21.27 7.55 6.73
N GLN A 520 22.04 7.80 5.67
CA GLN A 520 22.34 6.78 4.67
C GLN A 520 23.02 5.55 5.30
N LYS A 521 24.01 5.76 6.18
CA LYS A 521 24.67 4.67 6.90
C LYS A 521 23.69 3.84 7.75
N ASP A 522 22.73 4.49 8.39
CA ASP A 522 21.71 3.80 9.18
C ASP A 522 20.73 3.02 8.30
N LEU A 523 20.34 3.57 7.14
CA LEU A 523 19.51 2.86 6.16
C LEU A 523 20.26 1.68 5.53
N ASP A 524 21.55 1.81 5.27
CA ASP A 524 22.39 0.71 4.78
C ASP A 524 22.49 -0.40 5.82
N ARG A 525 22.57 -0.05 7.12
CA ARG A 525 22.51 -1.02 8.23
C ARG A 525 21.19 -1.77 8.25
N VAL A 526 20.06 -1.07 8.07
CA VAL A 526 18.74 -1.69 7.97
C VAL A 526 18.62 -2.60 6.75
N ASN A 527 19.09 -2.15 5.58
CA ASN A 527 19.05 -2.93 4.34
C ASN A 527 19.95 -4.17 4.42
N SER A 528 21.08 -4.08 5.13
CA SER A 528 22.00 -5.20 5.36
C SER A 528 21.47 -6.21 6.39
N ALA A 529 20.49 -5.84 7.21
CA ALA A 529 19.91 -6.71 8.24
C ALA A 529 18.89 -7.73 7.70
N GLY A 530 18.61 -7.73 6.38
CA GLY A 530 17.66 -8.65 5.77
C GLY A 530 16.21 -8.37 6.18
N ILE A 531 15.90 -7.15 6.63
CA ILE A 531 14.53 -6.77 6.97
C ILE A 531 13.71 -6.70 5.68
N PRO A 532 12.54 -7.39 5.60
CA PRO A 532 11.66 -7.36 4.45
C PRO A 532 11.34 -5.92 3.99
N LYS A 533 11.15 -5.73 2.68
CA LYS A 533 10.62 -4.48 2.12
C LYS A 533 9.10 -4.45 2.19
N ASP A 534 8.44 -5.59 2.02
CA ASP A 534 6.98 -5.72 2.10
C ASP A 534 6.56 -7.12 2.57
N VAL A 535 5.27 -7.45 2.42
CA VAL A 535 4.66 -8.70 2.84
C VAL A 535 3.93 -9.38 1.68
N VAL A 536 3.81 -10.71 1.79
CA VAL A 536 2.88 -11.53 1.02
C VAL A 536 1.89 -12.19 1.95
N PHE A 537 0.66 -12.39 1.48
CA PHE A 537 -0.41 -12.89 2.33
C PHE A 537 -0.65 -14.37 2.11
N LYS A 538 -0.72 -15.11 3.22
CA LYS A 538 -1.34 -16.42 3.28
C LYS A 538 -2.81 -16.22 3.64
N GLN A 539 -3.70 -16.58 2.74
CA GLN A 539 -5.12 -16.22 2.78
C GLN A 539 -6.01 -17.34 2.21
N GLY A 540 -7.33 -17.18 2.31
CA GLY A 540 -8.33 -18.12 1.79
C GLY A 540 -9.06 -18.89 2.90
N THR A 541 -10.04 -19.71 2.51
CA THR A 541 -10.97 -20.39 3.45
C THR A 541 -10.27 -21.18 4.54
N LYS A 542 -9.21 -21.91 4.20
CA LYS A 542 -8.41 -22.67 5.17
C LYS A 542 -7.74 -21.80 6.23
N VAL A 543 -7.27 -20.60 5.87
CA VAL A 543 -6.66 -19.65 6.81
C VAL A 543 -7.70 -19.05 7.73
N LEU A 544 -8.91 -18.82 7.21
CA LEU A 544 -10.05 -18.35 7.98
C LEU A 544 -10.65 -19.43 8.90
N GLY A 545 -10.31 -20.71 8.70
CA GLY A 545 -10.90 -21.82 9.46
C GLY A 545 -12.32 -22.18 9.02
N LEU A 546 -12.64 -21.95 7.74
CA LEU A 546 -13.93 -22.26 7.11
C LEU A 546 -13.93 -23.58 6.34
#